data_AF-A0A355E5N4-F1
#
_entry.id   AF-A0A355E5N4-F1
#
_cell.length_a   1.000
_cell.length_b   1.000
_cell.length_c   1.000
_cell.angle_alpha   90.00
_cell.angle_beta   90.00
_cell.angle_gamma   90.00
#
_symmetry.space_group_name_H-M   'P 1'
#
loop_
_entity.id
_entity.type
_entity.pdbx_description
1 polymer ?
#
loop_
_entity_poly.entity_id
_entity_poly.type
_entity_poly.pdbx_seq_one_letter_code
_entity_poly.pdbx_strand_id
1 'polypeptide(L)'
;MILPALLALAIAGGLLLRGAWDLWAQVLVHLVFSSGLCLWLLLRVGGGYLPLPPRRTALWCGALALLSAAAVWFSPLRAVVLPEWLPLLDALAVFLLLPLIPRSGRARVDAVLRVAAWILVLLASYQSLVWGDDRPESAMSNVNVYAGTVLLLLPLALERRDWLLAAGLVLNLWWAHSVGAWLGLSAAVVLTSSWRERSRLVLGAAGALLCLVFIYDKFQSPEVLNRWEWWKAAGAMIFERPLSGFGPGAYAHVVQSFREAGGLGTAYAHQYILETAVGYGLPFMALWFAGIAASFRAGSPYKRFGALAVLFHSLWDWPLSVPANLWLFSYFVACSAPESDRGINIPARWKGPALLLVLAAGAAANVWLWDLWAADRAKVRASRELAAAQPAAARAAAEAALRLRPADPEAHLLLAQALAGQGDPEGAAAQLREAAARNPFRLATWKELAALEKSLGRDAAAQAALSEGARWCPRLGREPVGP
;
A
#
# COMPACT_ATOMS: atom_id res chain seq x y z
N MET A 1 8.22 11.64 -24.74
CA MET A 1 9.39 11.05 -24.06
C MET A 1 9.21 11.00 -22.55
N ILE A 2 8.77 12.09 -21.91
CA ILE A 2 8.69 12.21 -20.44
C ILE A 2 7.76 11.17 -19.78
N LEU A 3 6.48 11.08 -20.18
CA LEU A 3 5.51 10.17 -19.54
C LEU A 3 5.94 8.69 -19.49
N PRO A 4 6.42 8.06 -20.59
CA PRO A 4 6.94 6.70 -20.52
C PRO A 4 8.09 6.54 -19.52
N ALA A 5 9.07 7.46 -19.54
CA ALA A 5 10.20 7.40 -18.62
C ALA A 5 9.73 7.58 -17.17
N LEU A 6 8.79 8.49 -16.92
CA LEU A 6 8.23 8.76 -15.61
C LEU A 6 7.50 7.53 -15.02
N LEU A 7 6.59 6.91 -15.78
CA LEU A 7 5.91 5.69 -15.34
C LEU A 7 6.89 4.54 -15.11
N ALA A 8 7.86 4.37 -16.02
CA ALA A 8 8.87 3.33 -15.89
C ALA A 8 9.72 3.52 -14.63
N LEU A 9 10.19 4.74 -14.37
CA LEU A 9 10.99 5.07 -13.19
C LEU A 9 10.19 4.91 -11.89
N ALA A 10 8.92 5.32 -11.86
CA ALA A 10 8.10 5.19 -10.67
C ALA A 10 7.84 3.70 -10.33
N ILE A 11 7.41 2.90 -11.31
CA ILE A 11 7.10 1.49 -11.08
C ILE A 11 8.38 0.69 -10.82
N ALA A 12 9.41 0.80 -11.67
CA ALA A 12 10.66 0.08 -11.48
C ALA A 12 11.42 0.54 -10.23
N GLY A 13 11.41 1.85 -9.94
CA GLY A 13 11.98 2.40 -8.72
C GLY A 13 11.29 1.85 -7.47
N GLY A 14 9.95 1.80 -7.46
CA GLY A 14 9.20 1.16 -6.39
C GLY A 14 9.60 -0.31 -6.19
N LEU A 15 9.73 -1.08 -7.28
CA LEU A 15 10.15 -2.47 -7.20
C LEU A 15 11.55 -2.64 -6.61
N LEU A 16 12.49 -1.76 -6.97
CA LEU A 16 13.89 -1.87 -6.53
C LEU A 16 14.14 -1.24 -5.16
N LEU A 17 13.19 -0.46 -4.63
CA LEU A 17 13.28 0.23 -3.34
C LEU A 17 12.32 -0.39 -2.32
N ARG A 18 12.52 -1.66 -1.97
CA ARG A 18 11.74 -2.35 -0.91
C ARG A 18 10.24 -2.39 -1.19
N GLY A 19 9.85 -2.49 -2.46
CA GLY A 19 8.45 -2.43 -2.90
C GLY A 19 7.80 -1.06 -2.67
N ALA A 20 8.60 -0.01 -2.43
CA ALA A 20 8.16 1.26 -1.85
C ALA A 20 7.31 1.01 -0.60
N TRP A 21 7.74 0.10 0.27
CA TRP A 21 7.06 -0.16 1.53
C TRP A 21 7.37 0.92 2.56
N ASP A 22 8.66 1.20 2.75
CA ASP A 22 9.11 2.19 3.72
C ASP A 22 8.72 3.60 3.25
N LEU A 23 8.31 4.45 4.19
CA LEU A 23 7.86 5.81 3.89
C LEU A 23 8.89 6.64 3.10
N TRP A 24 10.18 6.49 3.39
CA TRP A 24 11.24 7.19 2.66
C TRP A 24 11.29 6.77 1.17
N ALA A 25 11.10 5.47 0.90
CA ALA A 25 11.10 4.94 -0.46
C ALA A 25 9.85 5.39 -1.21
N GLN A 26 8.69 5.36 -0.53
CA GLN A 26 7.45 5.92 -1.06
C GLN A 26 7.60 7.39 -1.43
N VAL A 27 8.05 8.23 -0.48
CA VAL A 27 8.22 9.67 -0.71
C VAL A 27 9.19 9.94 -1.85
N LEU A 28 10.29 9.21 -1.95
CA LEU A 28 11.24 9.36 -3.06
C LEU A 28 10.57 9.07 -4.42
N VAL A 29 9.84 7.96 -4.53
CA VAL A 29 9.12 7.62 -5.76
C VAL A 29 8.05 8.68 -6.07
N HIS A 30 7.26 9.08 -5.08
CA HIS A 30 6.24 10.11 -5.23
C HIS A 30 6.82 11.45 -5.67
N LEU A 31 7.95 11.89 -5.09
CA LEU A 31 8.61 13.15 -5.47
C LEU A 31 9.09 13.14 -6.92
N VAL A 32 9.68 12.02 -7.37
CA VAL A 32 10.09 11.86 -8.77
C VAL A 32 8.86 11.89 -9.67
N PHE A 33 7.81 11.16 -9.29
CA PHE A 33 6.58 11.06 -10.06
C PHE A 33 5.83 12.39 -10.17
N SER A 34 5.59 13.08 -9.05
CA SER A 34 4.91 14.37 -8.97
C SER A 34 5.68 15.47 -9.70
N SER A 35 7.00 15.53 -9.53
CA SER A 35 7.85 16.53 -10.20
C SER A 35 7.90 16.32 -11.70
N GLY A 36 8.03 15.07 -12.15
CA GLY A 36 7.99 14.74 -13.57
C GLY A 36 6.61 14.98 -14.19
N LEU A 37 5.53 14.72 -13.45
CA LEU A 37 4.17 15.00 -13.89
C LEU A 37 3.92 16.51 -14.00
N CYS A 38 4.37 17.29 -13.01
CA CYS A 38 4.33 18.75 -13.04
C CYS A 38 5.06 19.28 -14.28
N LEU A 39 6.31 18.87 -14.51
CA LEU A 39 7.08 19.25 -15.70
C LEU A 39 6.35 18.88 -17.00
N TRP A 40 5.81 17.67 -17.07
CA TRP A 40 5.04 17.24 -18.24
C TRP A 40 3.81 18.11 -18.48
N LEU A 41 3.04 18.43 -17.43
CA LEU A 41 1.87 19.30 -17.52
C LEU A 41 2.26 20.71 -17.97
N LEU A 42 3.35 21.29 -17.45
CA LEU A 42 3.85 22.59 -17.87
C LEU A 42 4.16 22.63 -19.37
N LEU A 43 4.83 21.58 -19.88
CA LEU A 43 5.13 21.48 -21.30
C LEU A 43 3.86 21.35 -22.16
N ARG A 44 2.84 20.61 -21.69
CA ARG A 44 1.55 20.50 -22.40
C ARG A 44 0.76 21.81 -22.40
N VAL A 45 0.68 22.47 -21.25
CA VAL A 45 -0.01 23.75 -21.10
C VAL A 45 0.68 24.84 -21.92
N GLY A 46 2.01 24.95 -21.84
CA GLY A 46 2.80 25.89 -22.65
C GLY A 46 2.64 25.64 -24.15
N GLY A 47 2.68 24.36 -24.56
CA GLY A 47 2.39 23.93 -25.93
C GLY A 47 0.96 24.21 -26.40
N GLY A 48 0.02 24.47 -25.49
CA GLY A 48 -1.37 24.82 -25.81
C GLY A 48 -2.28 23.63 -26.10
N TYR A 49 -1.84 22.41 -25.82
CA TYR A 49 -2.64 21.20 -26.02
C TYR A 49 -2.44 20.21 -24.88
N LEU A 50 -3.54 19.87 -24.20
CA LEU A 50 -3.56 18.88 -23.12
C LEU A 50 -4.28 17.61 -23.59
N PRO A 51 -3.58 16.48 -23.76
CA PRO A 51 -4.23 15.21 -24.06
C PRO A 51 -5.02 14.74 -22.84
N LEU A 52 -6.18 14.13 -23.08
CA LEU A 52 -7.09 13.66 -22.03
C LEU A 52 -7.30 12.16 -22.15
N PRO A 53 -7.47 11.43 -21.02
CA PRO A 53 -7.73 10.00 -21.05
C PRO A 53 -9.12 9.68 -21.62
N PRO A 54 -9.38 8.40 -21.94
CA PRO A 54 -10.71 7.96 -22.35
C PRO A 54 -11.76 8.33 -21.30
N ARG A 55 -12.94 8.78 -21.74
CA ARG A 55 -13.97 9.31 -20.83
C ARG A 55 -14.38 8.31 -19.76
N ARG A 56 -14.49 7.02 -20.12
CA ARG A 56 -14.84 5.95 -19.18
C ARG A 56 -13.78 5.78 -18.09
N THR A 57 -12.51 5.74 -18.47
CA THR A 57 -11.38 5.66 -17.53
C THR A 57 -11.35 6.88 -16.61
N ALA A 58 -11.52 8.08 -17.16
CA ALA A 58 -11.55 9.32 -16.37
C ALA A 58 -12.69 9.33 -15.34
N LEU A 59 -13.91 8.94 -15.73
CA LEU A 59 -15.06 8.87 -14.82
C LEU A 59 -14.86 7.80 -13.74
N TRP A 60 -14.35 6.63 -14.11
CA TRP A 60 -14.08 5.54 -13.17
C TRP A 60 -13.02 5.93 -12.13
N CYS A 61 -11.86 6.43 -12.56
CA CYS A 61 -10.81 6.90 -11.66
C CYS A 61 -11.28 8.09 -10.82
N GLY A 62 -12.06 9.01 -11.39
CA GLY A 62 -12.62 10.15 -10.66
C GLY A 62 -13.57 9.72 -9.53
N ALA A 63 -14.47 8.77 -9.81
CA ALA A 63 -15.36 8.21 -8.80
C ALA A 63 -14.59 7.46 -7.70
N LEU A 64 -13.55 6.69 -8.04
CA LEU A 64 -12.67 6.04 -7.07
C LEU A 64 -11.88 7.05 -6.22
N ALA A 65 -11.39 8.13 -6.83
CA ALA A 65 -10.70 9.20 -6.10
C ALA A 65 -11.64 9.89 -5.10
N LEU A 66 -12.90 10.13 -5.47
CA LEU A 66 -13.91 10.69 -4.57
C LEU A 66 -14.25 9.75 -3.41
N LEU A 67 -14.49 8.46 -3.70
CA LEU A 67 -14.80 7.47 -2.67
C LEU A 67 -13.62 7.25 -1.71
N SER A 68 -12.39 7.18 -2.23
CA SER A 68 -11.19 7.04 -1.38
C SER A 68 -10.89 8.32 -0.58
N ALA A 69 -11.13 9.51 -1.14
CA ALA A 69 -11.05 10.76 -0.38
C ALA A 69 -12.08 10.79 0.75
N ALA A 70 -13.31 10.31 0.50
CA ALA A 70 -14.33 10.18 1.53
C ALA A 70 -13.92 9.16 2.62
N ALA A 71 -13.30 8.04 2.25
CA ALA A 71 -12.76 7.07 3.19
C ALA A 71 -11.72 7.70 4.15
N VAL A 72 -10.80 8.50 3.60
CA VAL A 72 -9.81 9.25 4.40
C VAL A 72 -10.48 10.33 5.26
N TRP A 73 -11.42 11.09 4.70
CA TRP A 73 -12.07 12.22 5.38
C TRP A 73 -12.89 11.77 6.59
N PHE A 74 -13.66 10.68 6.43
CA PHE A 74 -14.52 10.15 7.49
C PHE A 74 -13.81 9.15 8.41
N SER A 75 -12.55 8.81 8.14
CA SER A 75 -11.78 7.88 8.97
C SER A 75 -11.60 8.41 10.40
N PRO A 76 -11.80 7.57 11.44
CA PRO A 76 -11.44 7.92 12.81
C PRO A 76 -9.91 8.01 13.03
N LEU A 77 -9.12 7.62 12.02
CA LEU A 77 -7.65 7.59 12.02
C LEU A 77 -7.06 8.51 10.95
N ARG A 78 -7.77 9.61 10.63
CA ARG A 78 -7.43 10.50 9.50
C ARG A 78 -5.95 10.88 9.41
N ALA A 79 -5.30 11.17 10.54
CA ALA A 79 -3.89 11.56 10.56
C ALA A 79 -2.94 10.45 10.11
N VAL A 80 -3.28 9.20 10.44
CA VAL A 80 -2.53 7.97 10.18
C VAL A 80 -2.76 7.46 8.76
N VAL A 81 -4.01 7.51 8.28
CA VAL A 81 -4.38 6.95 6.96
C VAL A 81 -4.10 7.91 5.80
N LEU A 82 -3.94 9.21 6.06
CA LEU A 82 -3.74 10.20 4.99
C LEU A 82 -2.47 9.92 4.14
N PRO A 83 -1.30 9.60 4.72
CA PRO A 83 -0.12 9.18 3.96
C PRO A 83 -0.35 7.89 3.14
N GLU A 84 -1.08 6.93 3.71
CA GLU A 84 -1.39 5.63 3.10
C GLU A 84 -2.32 5.74 1.87
N TRP A 85 -2.86 6.93 1.60
CA TRP A 85 -3.67 7.20 0.42
C TRP A 85 -2.84 7.38 -0.87
N LEU A 86 -1.57 7.80 -0.73
CA LEU A 86 -0.72 8.14 -1.88
C LEU A 86 -0.49 6.98 -2.86
N PRO A 87 -0.24 5.73 -2.41
CA PRO A 87 -0.08 4.60 -3.32
C PRO A 87 -1.28 4.40 -4.26
N LEU A 88 -2.51 4.60 -3.76
CA LEU A 88 -3.72 4.51 -4.58
C LEU A 88 -3.80 5.66 -5.58
N LEU A 89 -3.46 6.88 -5.19
CA LEU A 89 -3.47 8.03 -6.11
C LEU A 89 -2.52 7.82 -7.30
N ASP A 90 -1.33 7.26 -7.03
CA ASP A 90 -0.39 6.90 -8.09
C ASP A 90 -0.93 5.78 -8.98
N ALA A 91 -1.57 4.76 -8.40
CA ALA A 91 -2.25 3.72 -9.16
C ALA A 91 -3.32 4.29 -10.10
N LEU A 92 -4.16 5.21 -9.62
CA LEU A 92 -5.15 5.92 -10.44
C LEU A 92 -4.49 6.80 -11.50
N ALA A 93 -3.36 7.46 -11.19
CA ALA A 93 -2.59 8.22 -12.16
C ALA A 93 -2.05 7.32 -13.28
N VAL A 94 -1.59 6.10 -12.98
CA VAL A 94 -1.18 5.12 -14.00
C VAL A 94 -2.33 4.84 -14.98
N PHE A 95 -3.56 4.60 -14.49
CA PHE A 95 -4.73 4.39 -15.34
C PHE A 95 -5.06 5.59 -16.22
N LEU A 96 -4.87 6.81 -15.73
CA LEU A 96 -5.16 8.05 -16.47
C LEU A 96 -4.06 8.39 -17.49
N LEU A 97 -2.79 8.12 -17.16
CA LEU A 97 -1.65 8.55 -17.98
C LEU A 97 -1.27 7.52 -19.06
N LEU A 98 -1.41 6.23 -18.78
CA LEU A 98 -0.99 5.19 -19.73
C LEU A 98 -1.73 5.24 -21.08
N PRO A 99 -3.05 5.52 -21.15
CA PRO A 99 -3.75 5.74 -22.41
C PRO A 99 -3.20 6.89 -23.26
N LEU A 100 -2.50 7.85 -22.65
CA LEU A 100 -1.90 9.01 -23.33
C LEU A 100 -0.52 8.67 -23.93
N ILE A 101 -0.01 7.47 -23.67
CA ILE A 101 1.28 6.99 -24.14
C ILE A 101 1.10 6.10 -25.37
N PRO A 102 1.71 6.43 -26.52
CA PRO A 102 1.69 5.58 -27.71
C PRO A 102 2.36 4.22 -27.48
N ARG A 103 2.03 3.22 -28.31
CA ARG A 103 2.61 1.86 -28.25
C ARG A 103 4.14 1.84 -28.13
N SER A 104 4.84 2.67 -28.90
CA SER A 104 6.31 2.77 -28.84
C SER A 104 6.83 3.31 -27.50
N GLY A 105 6.07 4.17 -26.83
CA GLY A 105 6.31 4.60 -25.46
C GLY A 105 6.10 3.45 -24.47
N ARG A 106 4.99 2.72 -24.58
CA ARG A 106 4.70 1.57 -23.70
C ARG A 106 5.75 0.46 -23.83
N ALA A 107 6.23 0.19 -25.05
CA ALA A 107 7.30 -0.77 -25.27
C ALA A 107 8.62 -0.41 -24.56
N ARG A 108 8.89 0.89 -24.32
CA ARG A 108 10.02 1.33 -23.51
C ARG A 108 9.80 1.12 -22.02
N VAL A 109 8.56 1.32 -21.54
CA VAL A 109 8.18 0.96 -20.16
C VAL A 109 8.39 -0.53 -19.95
N ASP A 110 7.87 -1.37 -20.84
CA ASP A 110 8.06 -2.84 -20.80
C ASP A 110 9.56 -3.21 -20.75
N ALA A 111 10.42 -2.52 -21.51
CA ALA A 111 11.86 -2.76 -21.51
C ALA A 111 12.52 -2.44 -20.16
N VAL A 112 12.16 -1.31 -19.53
CA VAL A 112 12.68 -0.93 -18.20
C VAL A 112 12.18 -1.88 -17.11
N LEU A 113 10.90 -2.26 -17.15
CA LEU A 113 10.35 -3.25 -16.22
C LEU A 113 11.03 -4.62 -16.35
N ARG A 114 11.44 -5.00 -17.57
CA ARG A 114 12.21 -6.22 -17.80
C ARG A 114 13.63 -6.12 -17.22
N VAL A 115 14.28 -4.96 -17.29
CA VAL A 115 15.57 -4.74 -16.61
C VAL A 115 15.41 -4.85 -15.09
N ALA A 116 14.35 -4.25 -14.52
CA ALA A 116 14.04 -4.42 -13.10
C ALA A 116 13.80 -5.90 -12.74
N ALA A 117 13.08 -6.65 -13.57
CA ALA A 117 12.89 -8.09 -13.39
C ALA A 117 14.22 -8.86 -13.34
N TRP A 118 15.16 -8.55 -14.22
CA TRP A 118 16.51 -9.13 -14.20
C TRP A 118 17.26 -8.82 -12.91
N ILE A 119 17.25 -7.55 -12.47
CA ILE A 119 17.89 -7.15 -11.21
C ILE A 119 17.29 -7.93 -10.03
N LEU A 120 15.96 -8.03 -9.98
CA LEU A 120 15.28 -8.77 -8.93
C LEU A 120 15.64 -10.26 -8.94
N VAL A 121 15.71 -10.87 -10.14
CA VAL A 121 16.09 -12.27 -10.29
C VAL A 121 17.49 -12.50 -9.78
N LEU A 122 18.46 -11.71 -10.25
CA LEU A 122 19.86 -11.82 -9.85
C LEU A 122 20.05 -11.60 -8.36
N LEU A 123 19.36 -10.62 -7.76
CA LEU A 123 19.43 -10.35 -6.33
C LEU A 123 18.90 -11.53 -5.51
N ALA A 124 17.77 -12.12 -5.89
CA ALA A 124 17.22 -13.29 -5.21
C ALA A 124 18.12 -14.52 -5.38
N SER A 125 18.67 -14.74 -6.57
CA SER A 125 19.65 -15.81 -6.80
C SER A 125 20.91 -15.62 -5.98
N TYR A 126 21.39 -14.39 -5.82
CA TYR A 126 22.52 -14.09 -4.95
C TYR A 126 22.19 -14.35 -3.47
N GLN A 127 21.03 -13.87 -2.99
CA GLN A 127 20.55 -14.15 -1.63
C GLN A 127 20.49 -15.65 -1.34
N SER A 128 19.94 -16.44 -2.27
CA SER A 128 19.84 -17.89 -2.08
C SER A 128 21.17 -18.61 -2.20
N LEU A 129 21.92 -18.38 -3.28
CA LEU A 129 23.12 -19.18 -3.59
C LEU A 129 24.36 -18.73 -2.81
N VAL A 130 24.42 -17.46 -2.37
CA VAL A 130 25.61 -16.90 -1.70
C VAL A 130 25.35 -16.65 -0.22
N TRP A 131 24.20 -16.07 0.14
CA TRP A 131 23.87 -15.85 1.56
C TRP A 131 23.19 -17.04 2.24
N GLY A 132 22.80 -18.07 1.48
CA GLY A 132 22.13 -19.25 2.03
C GLY A 132 20.71 -18.94 2.50
N ASP A 133 20.07 -17.92 1.94
CA ASP A 133 18.65 -17.64 2.21
C ASP A 133 17.77 -18.61 1.42
N ASP A 134 17.10 -19.53 2.11
CA ASP A 134 16.22 -20.51 1.49
C ASP A 134 14.95 -19.88 0.89
N ARG A 135 14.60 -18.64 1.28
CA ARG A 135 13.38 -17.94 0.84
C ARG A 135 13.69 -16.48 0.52
N PRO A 136 14.47 -16.20 -0.53
CA PRO A 136 14.90 -14.85 -0.86
C PRO A 136 13.72 -13.94 -1.22
N GLU A 137 13.67 -12.76 -0.60
CA GLU A 137 12.67 -11.72 -0.89
C GLU A 137 13.12 -10.72 -1.97
N SER A 138 14.32 -10.90 -2.54
CA SER A 138 14.94 -9.98 -3.49
C SER A 138 15.03 -8.56 -2.88
N ALA A 139 14.58 -7.55 -3.62
CA ALA A 139 14.47 -6.18 -3.16
C ALA A 139 13.10 -5.87 -2.54
N MET A 140 12.24 -6.85 -2.23
CA MET A 140 10.92 -6.60 -1.62
C MET A 140 11.00 -6.61 -0.09
N SER A 141 9.88 -6.30 0.57
CA SER A 141 9.75 -6.34 2.03
C SER A 141 9.27 -7.69 2.58
N ASN A 142 8.85 -8.60 1.71
CA ASN A 142 8.32 -9.90 2.09
C ASN A 142 8.35 -10.88 0.91
N VAL A 143 8.60 -12.15 1.21
CA VAL A 143 8.65 -13.25 0.23
C VAL A 143 7.33 -13.44 -0.53
N ASN A 144 6.18 -13.34 0.14
CA ASN A 144 4.87 -13.48 -0.54
C ASN A 144 4.57 -12.27 -1.43
N VAL A 145 5.02 -11.08 -1.04
CA VAL A 145 4.93 -9.88 -1.88
C VAL A 145 5.78 -10.06 -3.13
N TYR A 146 7.02 -10.57 -2.98
CA TYR A 146 7.90 -10.86 -4.09
C TYR A 146 7.33 -11.90 -5.04
N ALA A 147 6.71 -12.96 -4.52
CA ALA A 147 6.01 -13.95 -5.34
C ALA A 147 4.92 -13.29 -6.22
N GLY A 148 4.17 -12.33 -5.67
CA GLY A 148 3.22 -11.52 -6.44
C GLY A 148 3.90 -10.66 -7.52
N THR A 149 5.04 -10.05 -7.21
CA THR A 149 5.85 -9.32 -8.21
C THR A 149 6.28 -10.22 -9.36
N VAL A 150 6.75 -11.44 -9.04
CA VAL A 150 7.17 -12.44 -10.03
C VAL A 150 6.02 -12.77 -10.99
N LEU A 151 4.81 -13.00 -10.47
CA LEU A 151 3.62 -13.26 -11.29
C LEU A 151 3.30 -12.11 -12.24
N LEU A 152 3.47 -10.85 -11.81
CA LEU A 152 3.25 -9.67 -12.66
C LEU A 152 4.32 -9.53 -13.74
N LEU A 153 5.58 -9.88 -13.46
CA LEU A 153 6.70 -9.71 -14.39
C LEU A 153 6.83 -10.86 -15.39
N LEU A 154 6.35 -12.07 -15.05
CA LEU A 154 6.45 -13.26 -15.89
C LEU A 154 5.91 -13.05 -17.33
N PRO A 155 4.75 -12.40 -17.55
CA PRO A 155 4.27 -12.08 -18.90
C PRO A 155 5.25 -11.28 -19.76
N LEU A 156 6.02 -10.36 -19.17
CA LEU A 156 6.97 -9.52 -19.93
C LEU A 156 8.13 -10.36 -20.49
N ALA A 157 8.59 -11.35 -19.72
CA ALA A 157 9.61 -12.29 -20.16
C ALA A 157 9.07 -13.16 -21.31
N LEU A 158 7.87 -13.72 -21.13
CA LEU A 158 7.24 -14.61 -22.10
C LEU A 158 6.89 -13.90 -23.43
N GLU A 159 6.37 -12.67 -23.38
CA GLU A 159 6.02 -11.87 -24.57
C GLU A 159 7.23 -11.63 -25.48
N ARG A 160 8.41 -11.45 -24.89
CA ARG A 160 9.68 -11.25 -25.61
C ARG A 160 10.45 -12.55 -25.90
N ARG A 161 9.91 -13.70 -25.51
CA ARG A 161 10.60 -15.00 -25.57
C ARG A 161 11.95 -15.00 -24.84
N ASP A 162 12.03 -14.22 -23.76
CA ASP A 162 13.20 -14.16 -22.87
C ASP A 162 13.13 -15.36 -21.90
N TRP A 163 13.43 -16.55 -22.42
CA TRP A 163 13.25 -17.81 -21.70
C TRP A 163 14.13 -17.92 -20.46
N LEU A 164 15.31 -17.28 -20.47
CA LEU A 164 16.20 -17.28 -19.32
C LEU A 164 15.63 -16.44 -18.18
N LEU A 165 15.08 -15.26 -18.47
CA LEU A 165 14.39 -14.46 -17.47
C LEU A 165 13.16 -15.19 -16.94
N ALA A 166 12.37 -15.81 -17.83
CA ALA A 166 11.18 -16.57 -17.43
C ALA A 166 11.55 -17.74 -16.51
N ALA A 167 12.60 -18.49 -16.83
CA ALA A 167 13.10 -19.57 -15.98
C ALA A 167 13.59 -19.07 -14.62
N GLY A 168 14.34 -17.96 -14.59
CA GLY A 168 14.78 -17.34 -13.34
C GLY A 168 13.61 -16.86 -12.47
N LEU A 169 12.60 -16.24 -13.08
CA LEU A 169 11.37 -15.85 -12.37
C LEU A 169 10.62 -17.07 -11.81
N VAL A 170 10.48 -18.16 -12.56
CA VAL A 170 9.83 -19.39 -12.07
C VAL A 170 10.64 -20.06 -10.96
N LEU A 171 11.98 -20.07 -11.04
CA LEU A 171 12.85 -20.56 -9.97
C LEU A 171 12.68 -19.73 -8.70
N ASN A 172 12.59 -18.41 -8.81
CA ASN A 172 12.34 -17.55 -7.65
C ASN A 172 10.94 -17.76 -7.07
N LEU A 173 9.93 -18.01 -7.91
CA LEU A 173 8.59 -18.39 -7.47
C LEU A 173 8.61 -19.71 -6.68
N TRP A 174 9.44 -20.65 -7.11
CA TRP A 174 9.68 -21.89 -6.40
C TRP A 174 10.27 -21.62 -5.01
N TRP A 175 11.40 -20.89 -4.91
CA TRP A 175 12.01 -20.55 -3.62
C TRP A 175 11.09 -19.75 -2.68
N ALA A 176 10.13 -18.98 -3.21
CA ALA A 176 9.23 -18.20 -2.39
C ALA A 176 8.32 -19.07 -1.47
N HIS A 177 8.08 -20.34 -1.83
CA HIS A 177 7.13 -21.25 -1.15
C HIS A 177 5.75 -20.60 -0.94
N SER A 178 5.31 -19.73 -1.86
CA SER A 178 4.06 -19.00 -1.73
C SER A 178 2.90 -19.79 -2.33
N VAL A 179 2.09 -20.41 -1.47
CA VAL A 179 0.85 -21.13 -1.85
C VAL A 179 -0.05 -20.27 -2.72
N GLY A 180 -0.31 -19.03 -2.29
CA GLY A 180 -1.18 -18.12 -3.01
C GLY A 180 -0.67 -17.80 -4.42
N ALA A 181 0.66 -17.71 -4.59
CA ALA A 181 1.24 -17.42 -5.89
C ALA A 181 1.12 -18.59 -6.87
N TRP A 182 1.29 -19.83 -6.40
CA TRP A 182 1.07 -21.04 -7.21
C TRP A 182 -0.41 -21.23 -7.57
N LEU A 183 -1.33 -20.95 -6.64
CA LEU A 183 -2.77 -20.93 -6.91
C LEU A 183 -3.10 -19.88 -7.97
N GLY A 184 -2.52 -18.68 -7.83
CA GLY A 184 -2.66 -17.58 -8.77
C GLY A 184 -2.18 -17.94 -10.17
N LEU A 185 -0.96 -18.48 -10.28
CA LEU A 185 -0.39 -18.94 -11.54
C LEU A 185 -1.26 -20.00 -12.21
N SER A 186 -1.70 -21.00 -11.45
CA SER A 186 -2.53 -22.10 -11.95
C SER A 186 -3.87 -21.60 -12.47
N ALA A 187 -4.55 -20.74 -11.72
CA ALA A 187 -5.81 -20.12 -12.13
C ALA A 187 -5.63 -19.27 -13.40
N ALA A 188 -4.56 -18.47 -13.48
CA ALA A 188 -4.27 -17.67 -14.65
C ALA A 188 -4.00 -18.53 -15.90
N VAL A 189 -3.23 -19.62 -15.79
CA VAL A 189 -2.99 -20.56 -16.90
C VAL A 189 -4.30 -21.16 -17.41
N VAL A 190 -5.18 -21.62 -16.52
CA VAL A 190 -6.48 -22.19 -16.91
C VAL A 190 -7.36 -21.17 -17.62
N LEU A 191 -7.42 -19.94 -17.10
CA LEU A 191 -8.34 -18.91 -17.56
C LEU A 191 -7.87 -18.15 -18.82
N THR A 192 -6.58 -18.18 -19.14
CA THR A 192 -6.02 -17.40 -20.26
C THR A 192 -5.37 -18.23 -21.37
N SER A 193 -5.13 -19.53 -21.15
CA SER A 193 -4.53 -20.38 -22.19
C SER A 193 -5.50 -20.66 -23.33
N SER A 194 -4.98 -20.58 -24.57
CA SER A 194 -5.68 -20.95 -25.80
C SER A 194 -5.56 -22.46 -26.11
N TRP A 195 -5.14 -23.27 -25.14
CA TRP A 195 -4.80 -24.68 -25.33
C TRP A 195 -6.08 -25.54 -25.43
N ARG A 196 -5.97 -26.74 -26.01
CA ARG A 196 -7.10 -27.69 -26.05
C ARG A 196 -7.61 -27.95 -24.63
N GLU A 197 -8.93 -28.05 -24.47
CA GLU A 197 -9.64 -28.15 -23.19
C GLU A 197 -9.04 -29.19 -22.24
N ARG A 198 -8.69 -30.38 -22.76
CA ARG A 198 -8.08 -31.46 -21.96
C ARG A 198 -6.70 -31.08 -21.39
N SER A 199 -5.86 -30.38 -22.15
CA SER A 199 -4.53 -29.94 -21.68
C SER A 199 -4.63 -28.84 -20.63
N ARG A 200 -5.64 -27.96 -20.74
CA ARG A 200 -5.94 -26.91 -19.75
C ARG A 200 -6.34 -27.51 -18.41
N LEU A 201 -7.22 -28.52 -18.44
CA LEU A 201 -7.66 -29.23 -17.23
C LEU A 201 -6.52 -30.00 -16.57
N VAL A 202 -5.64 -30.65 -17.34
CA VAL A 202 -4.47 -31.36 -16.79
C VAL A 202 -3.47 -30.40 -16.13
N LEU A 203 -3.16 -29.27 -16.78
CA LEU A 203 -2.27 -28.25 -16.20
C LEU A 203 -2.89 -27.58 -14.96
N GLY A 204 -4.19 -27.29 -15.00
CA GLY A 204 -4.93 -26.80 -13.84
C GLY A 204 -4.94 -27.79 -12.68
N ALA A 205 -5.16 -29.07 -12.96
CA ALA A 205 -5.14 -30.14 -11.96
C ALA A 205 -3.74 -30.38 -11.38
N ALA A 206 -2.69 -30.33 -12.21
CA ALA A 206 -1.30 -30.41 -11.75
C ALA A 206 -0.95 -29.22 -10.85
N GLY A 207 -1.37 -28.01 -11.23
CA GLY A 207 -1.25 -26.81 -10.41
C GLY A 207 -2.01 -26.91 -9.08
N ALA A 208 -3.24 -27.40 -9.10
CA ALA A 208 -4.04 -27.66 -7.90
C ALA A 208 -3.40 -28.72 -6.99
N LEU A 209 -2.83 -29.79 -7.56
CA LEU A 209 -2.09 -30.81 -6.80
C LEU A 209 -0.82 -30.24 -6.17
N LEU A 210 -0.06 -29.42 -6.91
CA LEU A 210 1.11 -28.72 -6.37
C LEU A 210 0.71 -27.80 -5.21
N CYS A 211 -0.41 -27.09 -5.34
CA CYS A 211 -0.96 -26.27 -4.28
C CYS A 211 -1.36 -27.13 -3.07
N LEU A 212 -1.98 -28.29 -3.26
CA LEU A 212 -2.32 -29.21 -2.16
C LEU A 212 -1.08 -29.68 -1.39
N VAL A 213 0.06 -29.91 -2.05
CA VAL A 213 1.33 -30.28 -1.39
C VAL A 213 1.83 -29.15 -0.48
N PHE A 214 1.88 -27.91 -0.96
CA PHE A 214 2.30 -26.76 -0.14
C PHE A 214 1.27 -26.37 0.92
N ILE A 215 -0.02 -26.55 0.62
CA ILE A 215 -1.12 -26.33 1.54
C ILE A 215 -1.08 -27.36 2.68
N TYR A 216 -0.74 -28.63 2.39
CA TYR A 216 -0.60 -29.67 3.41
C TYR A 216 0.49 -29.30 4.44
N ASP A 217 1.65 -28.86 3.96
CA ASP A 217 2.74 -28.36 4.81
C ASP A 217 2.31 -27.12 5.62
N LYS A 218 1.51 -26.22 5.02
CA LYS A 218 0.98 -25.04 5.71
C LYS A 218 -0.20 -25.29 6.65
N PHE A 219 -0.99 -26.36 6.51
CA PHE A 219 -2.15 -26.59 7.38
C PHE A 219 -1.77 -26.79 8.85
N GLN A 220 -0.53 -27.20 9.11
CA GLN A 220 0.01 -27.28 10.47
C GLN A 220 0.65 -25.98 10.96
N SER A 221 0.77 -24.97 10.10
CA SER A 221 1.30 -23.66 10.48
C SER A 221 0.27 -22.86 11.28
N PRO A 222 0.65 -22.28 12.44
CA PRO A 222 -0.19 -21.33 13.17
C PRO A 222 -0.72 -20.19 12.30
N GLU A 223 -0.03 -19.81 11.22
CA GLU A 223 -0.49 -18.77 10.29
C GLU A 223 -1.85 -19.10 9.66
N VAL A 224 -2.12 -20.36 9.29
CA VAL A 224 -3.37 -20.73 8.60
C VAL A 224 -4.56 -20.63 9.54
N LEU A 225 -4.40 -21.07 10.79
CA LEU A 225 -5.44 -20.98 11.81
C LEU A 225 -5.74 -19.51 12.18
N ASN A 226 -4.70 -18.67 12.27
CA ASN A 226 -4.87 -17.26 12.58
C ASN A 226 -5.54 -16.46 11.44
N ARG A 227 -5.40 -16.88 10.18
CA ARG A 227 -6.06 -16.20 9.03
C ARG A 227 -7.57 -16.16 9.16
N TRP A 228 -8.19 -17.19 9.70
CA TRP A 228 -9.64 -17.20 9.95
C TRP A 228 -10.05 -16.06 10.89
N GLU A 229 -9.35 -15.90 12.00
CA GLU A 229 -9.60 -14.80 12.95
C GLU A 229 -9.32 -13.43 12.32
N TRP A 230 -8.32 -13.34 11.45
CA TRP A 230 -8.00 -12.10 10.73
C TRP A 230 -9.09 -11.71 9.74
N TRP A 231 -9.67 -12.69 9.03
CA TRP A 231 -10.79 -12.49 8.10
C TRP A 231 -12.09 -12.17 8.82
N LYS A 232 -12.36 -12.85 9.94
CA LYS A 232 -13.52 -12.56 10.80
C LYS A 232 -13.45 -11.15 11.36
N ALA A 233 -12.29 -10.71 11.85
CA ALA A 233 -12.06 -9.34 12.28
C ALA A 233 -12.27 -8.34 11.14
N ALA A 234 -11.73 -8.62 9.94
CA ALA A 234 -11.97 -7.78 8.76
C ALA A 234 -13.46 -7.66 8.42
N GLY A 235 -14.20 -8.77 8.48
CA GLY A 235 -15.65 -8.79 8.26
C GLY A 235 -16.42 -7.92 9.27
N ALA A 236 -16.05 -8.01 10.55
CA ALA A 236 -16.64 -7.17 11.60
C ALA A 236 -16.31 -5.68 11.39
N MET A 237 -15.09 -5.35 10.98
CA MET A 237 -14.71 -3.98 10.61
C MET A 237 -15.51 -3.46 9.41
N ILE A 238 -15.72 -4.28 8.38
CA ILE A 238 -16.54 -3.92 7.22
C ILE A 238 -17.99 -3.69 7.64
N PHE A 239 -18.53 -4.51 8.54
CA PHE A 239 -19.89 -4.36 9.05
C PHE A 239 -20.07 -3.06 9.83
N GLU A 240 -19.07 -2.66 10.63
CA GLU A 240 -19.09 -1.40 11.38
C GLU A 240 -19.09 -0.17 10.47
N ARG A 241 -18.33 -0.22 9.36
CA ARG A 241 -18.13 0.93 8.46
C ARG A 241 -18.24 0.56 6.97
N PRO A 242 -19.42 0.12 6.49
CA PRO A 242 -19.56 -0.47 5.16
C PRO A 242 -19.37 0.53 4.02
N LEU A 243 -19.63 1.81 4.25
CA LEU A 243 -19.59 2.84 3.19
C LEU A 243 -18.21 3.43 2.96
N SER A 244 -17.52 3.85 4.03
CA SER A 244 -16.24 4.55 3.95
C SER A 244 -15.06 3.73 4.44
N GLY A 245 -15.29 2.59 5.11
CA GLY A 245 -14.24 1.86 5.79
C GLY A 245 -13.57 2.67 6.90
N PHE A 246 -12.37 2.25 7.27
CA PHE A 246 -11.51 2.90 8.26
C PHE A 246 -10.39 3.76 7.64
N GLY A 247 -10.28 3.80 6.31
CA GLY A 247 -9.20 4.46 5.59
C GLY A 247 -8.06 3.50 5.19
N PRO A 248 -7.26 3.86 4.18
CA PRO A 248 -6.14 3.03 3.71
C PRO A 248 -5.13 2.74 4.81
N GLY A 249 -4.62 1.51 4.86
CA GLY A 249 -3.65 1.06 5.88
C GLY A 249 -4.22 0.92 7.31
N ALA A 250 -5.50 1.25 7.53
CA ALA A 250 -6.08 1.26 8.87
C ALA A 250 -6.17 -0.12 9.52
N TYR A 251 -6.12 -1.21 8.74
CA TYR A 251 -6.24 -2.57 9.27
C TYR A 251 -5.25 -2.83 10.42
N ALA A 252 -3.97 -2.51 10.23
CA ALA A 252 -2.92 -2.68 11.23
C ALA A 252 -3.19 -1.95 12.56
N HIS A 253 -3.94 -0.83 12.51
CA HIS A 253 -4.23 0.00 13.67
C HIS A 253 -5.52 -0.40 14.39
N VAL A 254 -6.49 -0.94 13.67
CA VAL A 254 -7.86 -1.16 14.17
C VAL A 254 -8.11 -2.62 14.55
N VAL A 255 -7.44 -3.56 13.87
CA VAL A 255 -7.77 -4.99 13.96
C VAL A 255 -7.77 -5.55 15.38
N GLN A 256 -6.91 -5.02 16.26
CA GLN A 256 -6.82 -5.48 17.66
C GLN A 256 -8.12 -5.25 18.45
N SER A 257 -8.91 -4.24 18.08
CA SER A 257 -10.23 -3.99 18.69
C SER A 257 -11.31 -4.99 18.24
N PHE A 258 -11.07 -5.73 17.15
CA PHE A 258 -12.05 -6.61 16.50
C PHE A 258 -11.73 -8.11 16.65
N ARG A 259 -10.71 -8.46 17.43
CA ARG A 259 -10.33 -9.87 17.69
C ARG A 259 -10.14 -10.14 19.18
N GLU A 260 -10.13 -11.40 19.56
CA GLU A 260 -9.78 -11.84 20.92
C GLU A 260 -8.28 -11.77 21.19
N ALA A 261 -7.89 -11.73 22.47
CA ALA A 261 -6.48 -11.65 22.88
C ALA A 261 -5.77 -12.99 22.62
N GLY A 262 -4.49 -12.91 22.25
CA GLY A 262 -3.68 -14.07 21.85
C GLY A 262 -3.53 -14.23 20.34
N GLY A 263 -2.76 -15.23 19.94
CA GLY A 263 -2.45 -15.49 18.53
C GLY A 263 -1.39 -14.55 17.93
N LEU A 264 -1.17 -14.68 16.63
CA LEU A 264 -0.17 -13.91 15.90
C LEU A 264 -0.73 -12.52 15.55
N GLY A 265 0.07 -11.49 15.80
CA GLY A 265 -0.18 -10.14 15.28
C GLY A 265 -0.12 -10.13 13.76
N THR A 266 -0.84 -9.19 13.14
CA THR A 266 -0.75 -8.98 11.69
C THR A 266 -0.99 -7.52 11.36
N ALA A 267 -0.28 -7.04 10.33
CA ALA A 267 -0.54 -5.75 9.71
C ALA A 267 -1.63 -5.82 8.62
N TYR A 268 -2.02 -7.03 8.19
CA TYR A 268 -2.95 -7.25 7.08
C TYR A 268 -3.98 -8.36 7.36
N ALA A 269 -5.15 -8.28 6.73
CA ALA A 269 -6.15 -9.33 6.64
C ALA A 269 -5.64 -10.54 5.85
N HIS A 270 -4.52 -10.43 5.15
CA HIS A 270 -4.03 -11.44 4.21
C HIS A 270 -5.06 -11.81 3.13
N GLN A 271 -5.85 -10.84 2.70
CA GLN A 271 -6.68 -10.93 1.51
C GLN A 271 -6.95 -9.52 1.01
N TYR A 272 -6.49 -9.20 -0.19
CA TYR A 272 -6.59 -7.84 -0.73
C TYR A 272 -8.03 -7.34 -0.87
N ILE A 273 -8.98 -8.25 -1.10
CA ILE A 273 -10.40 -7.91 -1.23
C ILE A 273 -10.94 -7.37 0.10
N LEU A 274 -10.68 -8.08 1.20
CA LEU A 274 -11.06 -7.64 2.54
C LEU A 274 -10.34 -6.36 2.92
N GLU A 275 -9.06 -6.24 2.60
CA GLU A 275 -8.29 -5.00 2.81
C GLU A 275 -8.90 -3.80 2.08
N THR A 276 -9.32 -4.01 0.84
CA THR A 276 -9.96 -2.95 0.04
C THR A 276 -11.27 -2.50 0.67
N ALA A 277 -12.09 -3.44 1.14
CA ALA A 277 -13.35 -3.13 1.82
C ALA A 277 -13.14 -2.47 3.19
N VAL A 278 -12.19 -2.96 3.99
CA VAL A 278 -11.82 -2.36 5.27
C VAL A 278 -11.29 -0.94 5.07
N GLY A 279 -10.44 -0.74 4.07
CA GLY A 279 -9.78 0.55 3.84
C GLY A 279 -10.71 1.59 3.22
N TYR A 280 -11.51 1.21 2.24
CA TYR A 280 -12.24 2.17 1.40
C TYR A 280 -13.77 1.98 1.37
N GLY A 281 -14.28 0.92 2.00
CA GLY A 281 -15.70 0.57 2.00
C GLY A 281 -16.14 -0.26 0.77
N LEU A 282 -17.33 -0.84 0.88
CA LEU A 282 -17.95 -1.69 -0.13
C LEU A 282 -18.23 -0.96 -1.47
N PRO A 283 -18.69 0.32 -1.49
CA PRO A 283 -18.91 1.03 -2.75
C PRO A 283 -17.62 1.21 -3.56
N PHE A 284 -16.52 1.58 -2.89
CA PHE A 284 -15.21 1.67 -3.54
C PHE A 284 -14.78 0.31 -4.07
N MET A 285 -14.85 -0.73 -3.22
CA MET A 285 -14.45 -2.09 -3.59
C MET A 285 -15.22 -2.58 -4.83
N ALA A 286 -16.54 -2.44 -4.84
CA ALA A 286 -17.38 -2.86 -5.96
C ALA A 286 -16.99 -2.12 -7.25
N LEU A 287 -16.80 -0.80 -7.18
CA LEU A 287 -16.40 0.01 -8.33
C LEU A 287 -14.99 -0.34 -8.82
N TRP A 288 -14.05 -0.58 -7.92
CA TRP A 288 -12.67 -0.96 -8.21
C TRP A 288 -12.63 -2.27 -9.01
N PHE A 289 -13.24 -3.33 -8.47
CA PHE A 289 -13.24 -4.63 -9.13
C PHE A 289 -14.11 -4.66 -10.40
N ALA A 290 -15.20 -3.89 -10.46
CA ALA A 290 -16.00 -3.75 -11.69
C ALA A 290 -15.19 -3.13 -12.83
N GLY A 291 -14.38 -2.10 -12.55
CA GLY A 291 -13.51 -1.47 -13.54
C GLY A 291 -12.35 -2.36 -13.99
N ILE A 292 -11.74 -3.11 -13.06
CA ILE A 292 -10.73 -4.12 -13.39
C ILE A 292 -11.35 -5.21 -14.30
N ALA A 293 -12.51 -5.75 -13.94
CA ALA A 293 -13.20 -6.76 -14.73
C ALA A 293 -13.58 -6.25 -16.13
N ALA A 294 -14.03 -4.98 -16.25
CA ALA A 294 -14.28 -4.36 -17.54
C ALA A 294 -13.01 -4.23 -18.39
N SER A 295 -11.88 -3.86 -17.79
CA SER A 295 -10.58 -3.77 -18.46
C SER A 295 -10.13 -5.14 -18.98
N PHE A 296 -10.31 -6.19 -18.18
CA PHE A 296 -10.04 -7.57 -18.56
C PHE A 296 -10.96 -8.13 -19.63
N ARG A 297 -12.07 -7.48 -19.99
CA ARG A 297 -12.85 -7.90 -21.17
C ARG A 297 -12.29 -7.31 -22.48
N ALA A 298 -11.57 -6.19 -22.40
CA ALA A 298 -11.07 -5.44 -23.55
C ALA A 298 -9.59 -5.70 -23.94
N GLY A 299 -8.70 -6.04 -23.00
CA GLY A 299 -7.24 -6.16 -23.25
C GLY A 299 -6.72 -7.39 -24.03
N SER A 300 -5.41 -7.56 -24.16
CA SER A 300 -4.82 -8.79 -24.73
C SER A 300 -4.67 -9.90 -23.67
N PRO A 301 -4.80 -11.19 -24.01
CA PRO A 301 -4.67 -12.29 -23.05
C PRO A 301 -3.33 -12.30 -22.28
N TYR A 302 -2.23 -11.96 -22.95
CA TYR A 302 -0.89 -11.97 -22.36
C TYR A 302 -0.74 -10.96 -21.20
N LYS A 303 -1.22 -9.73 -21.38
CA LYS A 303 -1.12 -8.69 -20.33
C LYS A 303 -2.16 -8.89 -19.21
N ARG A 304 -3.23 -9.64 -19.49
CA ARG A 304 -4.20 -10.08 -18.46
C ARG A 304 -3.64 -11.20 -17.57
N PHE A 305 -2.72 -12.04 -18.08
CA PHE A 305 -2.20 -13.21 -17.35
C PHE A 305 -1.66 -12.84 -15.97
N GLY A 306 -0.66 -11.96 -15.88
CA GLY A 306 -0.01 -11.63 -14.61
C GLY A 306 -0.94 -10.91 -13.65
N ALA A 307 -1.76 -9.99 -14.16
CA ALA A 307 -2.76 -9.28 -13.37
C ALA A 307 -3.82 -10.24 -12.81
N LEU A 308 -4.29 -11.21 -13.59
CA LEU A 308 -5.22 -12.23 -13.14
C LEU A 308 -4.58 -13.16 -12.12
N ALA A 309 -3.33 -13.59 -12.36
CA ALA A 309 -2.58 -14.44 -11.44
C ALA A 309 -2.47 -13.79 -10.05
N VAL A 310 -2.12 -12.49 -10.02
CA VAL A 310 -2.01 -11.76 -8.76
C VAL A 310 -3.36 -11.50 -8.08
N LEU A 311 -4.46 -11.34 -8.82
CA LEU A 311 -5.79 -11.26 -8.18
C LEU A 311 -6.18 -12.57 -7.49
N PHE A 312 -5.90 -13.71 -8.10
CA PHE A 312 -6.12 -15.02 -7.46
C PHE A 312 -5.16 -15.25 -6.29
N HIS A 313 -3.89 -14.85 -6.42
CA HIS A 313 -2.96 -14.82 -5.27
C HIS A 313 -3.51 -13.95 -4.15
N SER A 314 -4.14 -12.83 -4.49
CA SER A 314 -4.72 -11.89 -3.53
C SER A 314 -5.99 -12.39 -2.83
N LEU A 315 -6.52 -13.56 -3.20
CA LEU A 315 -7.52 -14.27 -2.41
C LEU A 315 -6.92 -14.93 -1.17
N TRP A 316 -5.61 -15.15 -1.17
CA TRP A 316 -4.88 -15.79 -0.10
C TRP A 316 -3.84 -14.89 0.57
N ASP A 317 -3.23 -13.94 -0.14
CA ASP A 317 -2.26 -13.02 0.45
C ASP A 317 -2.55 -11.56 0.04
N TRP A 318 -1.64 -10.66 0.39
CA TRP A 318 -1.79 -9.21 0.22
C TRP A 318 -0.76 -8.59 -0.74
N PRO A 319 -0.34 -9.24 -1.85
CA PRO A 319 0.71 -8.70 -2.70
C PRO A 319 0.37 -7.31 -3.28
N LEU A 320 -0.93 -7.03 -3.48
CA LEU A 320 -1.43 -5.75 -3.99
C LEU A 320 -1.58 -4.65 -2.92
N SER A 321 -1.38 -4.97 -1.63
CA SER A 321 -1.30 -3.95 -0.59
C SER A 321 0.08 -3.27 -0.55
N VAL A 322 1.06 -3.78 -1.29
CA VAL A 322 2.38 -3.15 -1.46
C VAL A 322 2.36 -2.17 -2.63
N PRO A 323 2.81 -0.90 -2.44
CA PRO A 323 2.69 0.14 -3.46
C PRO A 323 3.27 -0.24 -4.82
N ALA A 324 4.49 -0.76 -4.89
CA ALA A 324 5.11 -1.12 -6.16
C ALA A 324 4.32 -2.19 -6.95
N ASN A 325 3.78 -3.19 -6.26
CA ASN A 325 2.94 -4.22 -6.87
C ASN A 325 1.60 -3.65 -7.31
N LEU A 326 0.99 -2.75 -6.54
CA LEU A 326 -0.23 -2.05 -6.93
C LEU A 326 -0.02 -1.22 -8.20
N TRP A 327 1.10 -0.49 -8.31
CA TRP A 327 1.43 0.32 -9.49
C TRP A 327 1.71 -0.55 -10.72
N LEU A 328 2.48 -1.63 -10.55
CA LEU A 328 2.77 -2.59 -11.60
C LEU A 328 1.49 -3.30 -12.07
N PHE A 329 0.65 -3.74 -11.14
CA PHE A 329 -0.67 -4.30 -11.44
C PHE A 329 -1.52 -3.29 -12.23
N SER A 330 -1.59 -2.04 -11.77
CA SER A 330 -2.35 -0.97 -12.43
C SER A 330 -1.83 -0.73 -13.84
N TYR A 331 -0.52 -0.79 -14.07
CA TYR A 331 0.08 -0.70 -15.41
C TYR A 331 -0.41 -1.81 -16.34
N PHE A 332 -0.43 -3.07 -15.89
CA PHE A 332 -0.91 -4.18 -16.71
C PHE A 332 -2.41 -4.11 -16.99
N VAL A 333 -3.22 -3.77 -15.99
CA VAL A 333 -4.67 -3.59 -16.19
C VAL A 333 -4.90 -2.43 -17.16
N ALA A 334 -4.22 -1.30 -16.99
CA ALA A 334 -4.33 -0.12 -17.84
C ALA A 334 -3.86 -0.36 -19.28
N CYS A 335 -2.96 -1.31 -19.53
CA CYS A 335 -2.56 -1.70 -20.89
C CYS A 335 -3.75 -2.22 -21.73
N SER A 336 -4.83 -2.63 -21.08
CA SER A 336 -6.07 -3.05 -21.73
C SER A 336 -6.90 -1.87 -22.26
N ALA A 337 -6.62 -0.65 -21.81
CA ALA A 337 -7.30 0.55 -22.30
C ALA A 337 -6.73 0.98 -23.68
N PRO A 338 -7.60 1.38 -24.62
CA PRO A 338 -7.15 1.92 -25.89
C PRO A 338 -6.35 3.21 -25.70
N GLU A 339 -5.52 3.53 -26.69
CA GLU A 339 -4.90 4.86 -26.78
C GLU A 339 -5.98 5.94 -26.89
N SER A 340 -5.78 7.06 -26.20
CA SER A 340 -6.74 8.16 -26.25
C SER A 340 -6.38 9.11 -27.39
N ASP A 341 -7.37 9.41 -28.21
CA ASP A 341 -7.36 10.45 -29.23
C ASP A 341 -7.88 11.80 -28.69
N ARG A 342 -8.46 11.81 -27.49
CA ARG A 342 -9.02 13.00 -26.84
C ARG A 342 -7.94 13.99 -26.40
N GLY A 343 -8.28 15.27 -26.48
CA GLY A 343 -7.54 16.34 -25.84
C GLY A 343 -8.29 17.66 -25.92
N ILE A 344 -7.73 18.69 -25.28
CA ILE A 344 -8.26 20.05 -25.29
C ILE A 344 -7.17 21.03 -25.71
N ASN A 345 -7.55 21.97 -26.58
CA ASN A 345 -6.72 23.14 -26.87
C ASN A 345 -6.86 24.14 -25.72
N ILE A 346 -5.73 24.70 -25.28
CA ILE A 346 -5.67 25.69 -24.21
C ILE A 346 -5.50 27.06 -24.87
N PRO A 347 -6.53 27.93 -24.83
CA PRO A 347 -6.45 29.26 -25.42
C PRO A 347 -5.30 30.08 -24.83
N ALA A 348 -4.68 30.96 -25.62
CA ALA A 348 -3.53 31.77 -25.19
C ALA A 348 -3.78 32.50 -23.85
N ARG A 349 -4.97 33.08 -23.67
CA ARG A 349 -5.38 33.78 -22.43
C ARG A 349 -5.34 32.91 -21.17
N TRP A 350 -5.49 31.59 -21.31
CA TRP A 350 -5.51 30.65 -20.20
C TRP A 350 -4.16 29.97 -19.94
N LYS A 351 -3.18 30.10 -20.84
CA LYS A 351 -1.86 29.46 -20.68
C LYS A 351 -1.14 29.95 -19.42
N GLY A 352 -1.04 31.26 -19.22
CA GLY A 352 -0.38 31.85 -18.04
C GLY A 352 -1.02 31.38 -16.71
N PRO A 353 -2.34 31.56 -16.50
CA PRO A 353 -3.02 31.08 -15.31
C PRO A 353 -2.88 29.57 -15.08
N ALA A 354 -2.99 28.76 -16.13
CA ALA A 354 -2.85 27.31 -16.03
C ALA A 354 -1.43 26.87 -15.67
N LEU A 355 -0.39 27.53 -16.21
CA LEU A 355 1.00 27.28 -15.84
C LEU A 355 1.26 27.59 -14.37
N LEU A 356 0.77 28.73 -13.88
CA LEU A 356 0.88 29.11 -12.47
C LEU A 356 0.16 28.11 -11.56
N LEU A 357 -1.03 27.66 -11.94
CA LEU A 357 -1.77 26.64 -11.19
C LEU A 357 -1.00 25.32 -11.13
N VAL A 358 -0.46 24.84 -12.24
CA VAL A 358 0.33 23.60 -12.28
C VAL A 358 1.60 23.74 -11.44
N LEU A 359 2.31 24.86 -11.52
CA LEU A 359 3.49 25.14 -10.69
C LEU A 359 3.14 25.16 -9.21
N ALA A 360 2.09 25.89 -8.83
CA ALA A 360 1.67 26.01 -7.43
C ALA A 360 1.21 24.65 -6.87
N ALA A 361 0.42 23.89 -7.62
CA ALA A 361 -0.03 22.57 -7.22
C ALA A 361 1.13 21.57 -7.09
N GLY A 362 2.06 21.57 -8.06
CA GLY A 362 3.25 20.72 -8.01
C GLY A 362 4.18 21.07 -6.84
N ALA A 363 4.40 22.36 -6.59
CA ALA A 363 5.19 22.82 -5.45
C ALA A 363 4.54 22.45 -4.12
N ALA A 364 3.23 22.67 -3.96
CA ALA A 364 2.50 22.32 -2.76
C ALA A 364 2.54 20.80 -2.48
N ALA A 365 2.35 19.98 -3.51
CA ALA A 365 2.46 18.53 -3.38
C ALA A 365 3.86 18.09 -2.93
N ASN A 366 4.92 18.68 -3.53
CA ASN A 366 6.30 18.34 -3.18
C ASN A 366 6.69 18.81 -1.77
N VAL A 367 6.24 19.98 -1.35
CA VAL A 367 6.43 20.46 0.04
C VAL A 367 5.74 19.51 1.01
N TRP A 368 4.49 19.13 0.75
CA TRP A 368 3.76 18.21 1.61
C TRP A 368 4.42 16.82 1.70
N LEU A 369 4.93 16.29 0.58
CA LEU A 369 5.71 15.04 0.55
C LEU A 369 7.02 15.16 1.34
N TRP A 370 7.70 16.29 1.24
CA TRP A 370 8.91 16.56 2.00
C TRP A 370 8.63 16.64 3.51
N ASP A 371 7.56 17.35 3.90
CA ASP A 371 7.14 17.47 5.29
C ASP A 371 6.77 16.12 5.90
N LEU A 372 6.15 15.23 5.10
CA LEU A 372 5.85 13.86 5.50
C LEU A 372 7.13 13.08 5.84
N TRP A 373 8.14 13.12 4.97
CA TRP A 373 9.43 12.47 5.22
C TRP A 373 10.19 13.12 6.39
N ALA A 374 10.24 14.45 6.44
CA ALA A 374 10.95 15.18 7.48
C ALA A 374 10.32 14.94 8.87
N ALA A 375 8.99 14.85 8.96
CA ALA A 375 8.29 14.50 10.19
C ALA A 375 8.66 13.08 10.66
N ASP A 376 8.69 12.12 9.74
CA ASP A 376 9.09 10.74 10.06
C ASP A 376 10.54 10.66 10.54
N ARG A 377 11.46 11.37 9.87
CA ARG A 377 12.85 11.50 10.33
C ARG A 377 12.97 12.10 11.73
N ALA A 378 12.14 13.10 12.05
CA ALA A 378 12.09 13.70 13.37
C ALA A 378 11.56 12.72 14.43
N LYS A 379 10.55 11.87 14.10
CA LYS A 379 10.07 10.79 14.98
C LYS A 379 11.14 9.73 15.24
N VAL A 380 11.83 9.26 14.19
CA VAL A 380 12.92 8.28 14.32
C VAL A 380 14.04 8.85 15.21
N ARG A 381 14.36 10.14 15.05
CA ARG A 381 15.30 10.82 15.94
C ARG A 381 14.80 10.84 17.38
N ALA A 382 13.56 11.26 17.62
CA ALA A 382 12.99 11.29 18.97
C ALA A 382 13.04 9.92 19.65
N SER A 383 12.66 8.85 18.94
CA SER A 383 12.75 7.48 19.43
C SER A 383 14.19 7.07 19.78
N ARG A 384 15.16 7.42 18.94
CA ARG A 384 16.58 7.17 19.20
C ARG A 384 17.09 7.92 20.44
N GLU A 385 16.72 9.19 20.62
CA GLU A 385 17.14 9.98 21.78
C GLU A 385 16.51 9.45 23.08
N LEU A 386 15.27 8.96 23.03
CA LEU A 386 14.66 8.26 24.17
C LEU A 386 15.44 6.99 24.52
N ALA A 387 15.81 6.18 23.53
CA ALA A 387 16.61 4.99 23.74
C ALA A 387 18.01 5.30 24.29
N ALA A 388 18.54 6.50 24.03
CA ALA A 388 19.80 6.99 24.58
C ALA A 388 19.66 7.70 25.94
N ALA A 389 18.47 7.66 26.56
CA ALA A 389 18.15 8.35 27.81
C ALA A 389 18.40 9.87 27.75
N GLN A 390 18.15 10.50 26.60
CA GLN A 390 18.28 11.95 26.37
C GLN A 390 16.90 12.60 26.17
N PRO A 391 16.09 12.76 27.23
CA PRO A 391 14.70 13.17 27.09
C PRO A 391 14.55 14.62 26.60
N ALA A 392 15.51 15.51 26.85
CA ALA A 392 15.54 16.87 26.29
C ALA A 392 15.67 16.89 24.76
N ALA A 393 16.59 16.09 24.22
CA ALA A 393 16.78 15.95 22.78
C ALA A 393 15.58 15.26 22.11
N ALA A 394 15.01 14.24 22.77
CA ALA A 394 13.81 13.55 22.33
C ALA A 394 12.61 14.51 22.20
N ARG A 395 12.38 15.36 23.22
CA ARG A 395 11.32 16.37 23.20
C ARG A 395 11.47 17.30 22.00
N ALA A 396 12.66 17.87 21.80
CA ALA A 396 12.91 18.79 20.69
C ALA A 396 12.66 18.14 19.32
N ALA A 397 13.01 16.86 19.17
CA ALA A 397 12.75 16.10 17.95
C ALA A 397 11.26 15.77 17.76
N ALA A 398 10.54 15.40 18.83
CA ALA A 398 9.10 15.15 18.78
C ALA A 398 8.29 16.43 18.48
N GLU A 399 8.65 17.56 19.09
CA GLU A 399 8.08 18.88 18.76
C GLU A 399 8.36 19.28 17.31
N ALA A 400 9.53 18.93 16.76
CA ALA A 400 9.83 19.14 15.34
C ALA A 400 8.92 18.32 14.42
N ALA A 401 8.65 17.06 14.78
CA ALA A 401 7.68 16.23 14.06
C ALA A 401 6.27 16.85 14.12
N LEU A 402 5.83 17.34 15.30
CA LEU A 402 4.52 17.96 15.49
C LEU A 402 4.38 19.30 14.77
N ARG A 403 5.45 20.09 14.60
CA ARG A 403 5.41 21.32 13.76
C ARG A 403 5.06 21.01 12.31
N LEU A 404 5.54 19.87 11.78
CA LEU A 404 5.27 19.44 10.41
C LEU A 404 3.94 18.68 10.31
N ARG A 405 3.60 17.87 11.32
CA ARG A 405 2.39 17.04 11.36
C ARG A 405 1.75 17.13 12.75
N PRO A 406 0.95 18.18 13.04
CA PRO A 406 0.38 18.44 14.36
C PRO A 406 -0.66 17.42 14.86
N ALA A 407 -0.99 16.43 14.03
CA ALA A 407 -2.01 15.42 14.28
C ALA A 407 -1.41 14.01 14.41
N ASP A 408 -0.09 13.86 14.33
CA ASP A 408 0.58 12.57 14.33
C ASP A 408 0.53 11.95 15.74
N PRO A 409 -0.21 10.83 15.94
CA PRO A 409 -0.36 10.22 17.26
C PRO A 409 0.96 9.67 17.82
N GLU A 410 1.88 9.24 16.95
CA GLU A 410 3.17 8.69 17.36
C GLU A 410 4.09 9.81 17.86
N ALA A 411 4.08 10.96 17.20
CA ALA A 411 4.83 12.13 17.66
C ALA A 411 4.33 12.62 19.03
N HIS A 412 3.01 12.59 19.29
CA HIS A 412 2.46 12.87 20.61
C HIS A 412 2.91 11.84 21.68
N LEU A 413 2.95 10.55 21.36
CA LEU A 413 3.48 9.53 22.28
C LEU A 413 4.97 9.76 22.61
N LEU A 414 5.79 10.01 21.58
CA LEU A 414 7.21 10.28 21.77
C LEU A 414 7.43 11.54 22.61
N LEU A 415 6.61 12.57 22.42
CA LEU A 415 6.65 13.78 23.25
C LEU A 415 6.22 13.48 24.69
N ALA A 416 5.19 12.66 24.90
CA ALA A 416 4.75 12.26 26.24
C ALA A 416 5.86 11.53 27.00
N GLN A 417 6.51 10.56 26.37
CA GLN A 417 7.63 9.81 26.95
C GLN A 417 8.81 10.74 27.28
N ALA A 418 9.11 11.69 26.40
CA ALA A 418 10.17 12.67 26.63
C ALA A 418 9.87 13.61 27.81
N LEU A 419 8.62 14.05 27.96
CA LEU A 419 8.20 14.91 29.07
C LEU A 419 8.21 14.15 30.40
N ALA A 420 7.75 12.90 30.42
CA ALA A 420 7.84 12.05 31.60
C ALA A 420 9.31 11.85 32.04
N GLY A 421 10.21 11.60 31.08
CA GLY A 421 11.65 11.50 31.34
C GLY A 421 12.31 12.81 31.81
N GLN A 422 11.68 13.97 31.58
CA GLN A 422 12.11 15.27 32.11
C GLN A 422 11.49 15.61 33.48
N GLY A 423 10.64 14.73 34.03
CA GLY A 423 9.92 15.02 35.26
C GLY A 423 8.73 15.96 35.09
N ASP A 424 8.15 16.05 33.87
CA ASP A 424 6.92 16.77 33.57
C ASP A 424 5.75 15.79 33.29
N PRO A 425 5.17 15.16 34.33
CA PRO A 425 4.07 14.22 34.17
C PRO A 425 2.76 14.88 33.72
N GLU A 426 2.58 16.18 33.98
CA GLU A 426 1.41 16.94 33.51
C GLU A 426 1.43 17.12 32.00
N GLY A 427 2.57 17.57 31.47
CA GLY A 427 2.80 17.66 30.04
C GLY A 427 2.67 16.30 29.36
N ALA A 428 3.21 15.24 29.96
CA ALA A 428 3.09 13.88 29.44
C ALA A 428 1.62 13.43 29.34
N ALA A 429 0.81 13.67 30.38
CA ALA A 429 -0.60 13.33 30.38
C ALA A 429 -1.39 14.12 29.32
N ALA A 430 -1.06 15.39 29.09
CA ALA A 430 -1.67 16.18 28.02
C ALA A 430 -1.37 15.58 26.64
N GLN A 431 -0.13 15.16 26.39
CA GLN A 431 0.25 14.56 25.11
C GLN A 431 -0.31 13.15 24.90
N LEU A 432 -0.46 12.36 25.97
CA LEU A 432 -1.15 11.06 25.89
C LEU A 432 -2.63 11.21 25.51
N ARG A 433 -3.32 12.25 26.01
CA ARG A 433 -4.70 12.56 25.58
C ARG A 433 -4.76 12.89 24.09
N GLU A 434 -3.86 13.71 23.58
CA GLU A 434 -3.77 14.01 22.15
C GLU A 434 -3.49 12.74 21.33
N ALA A 435 -2.53 11.91 21.74
CA ALA A 435 -2.24 10.65 21.08
C ALA A 435 -3.48 9.72 21.01
N ALA A 436 -4.21 9.61 22.11
CA ALA A 436 -5.42 8.80 22.23
C ALA A 436 -6.56 9.35 21.35
N ALA A 437 -6.74 10.67 21.30
CA ALA A 437 -7.75 11.31 20.45
C ALA A 437 -7.47 11.12 18.95
N ARG A 438 -6.19 11.06 18.53
CA ARG A 438 -5.78 10.88 17.13
C ARG A 438 -5.71 9.42 16.70
N ASN A 439 -5.46 8.50 17.63
CA ASN A 439 -5.56 7.07 17.40
C ASN A 439 -6.25 6.36 18.58
N PRO A 440 -7.59 6.32 18.58
CA PRO A 440 -8.34 5.77 19.70
C PRO A 440 -8.29 4.23 19.75
N PHE A 441 -7.81 3.57 18.69
CA PHE A 441 -7.71 2.10 18.61
C PHE A 441 -6.41 1.56 19.21
N ARG A 442 -5.50 2.42 19.67
CA ARG A 442 -4.26 2.01 20.35
C ARG A 442 -4.52 1.81 21.84
N LEU A 443 -4.84 0.56 22.22
CA LEU A 443 -5.09 0.17 23.61
C LEU A 443 -3.96 0.56 24.59
N ALA A 444 -2.70 0.47 24.16
CA ALA A 444 -1.55 0.85 24.98
C ALA A 444 -1.60 2.32 25.44
N THR A 445 -1.98 3.24 24.55
CA THR A 445 -2.06 4.68 24.86
C THR A 445 -3.05 4.96 26.00
N TRP A 446 -4.23 4.31 25.97
CA TRP A 446 -5.23 4.48 27.02
C TRP A 446 -4.77 3.92 28.37
N LYS A 447 -4.05 2.78 28.37
CA LYS A 447 -3.46 2.21 29.58
C LYS A 447 -2.37 3.10 30.16
N GLU A 448 -1.48 3.61 29.31
CA GLU A 448 -0.43 4.55 29.73
C GLU A 448 -1.02 5.84 30.31
N LEU A 449 -2.06 6.39 29.67
CA LEU A 449 -2.76 7.58 30.18
C LEU A 449 -3.39 7.30 31.55
N ALA A 450 -4.12 6.19 31.69
CA ALA A 450 -4.77 5.85 32.95
C ALA A 450 -3.77 5.60 34.09
N ALA A 451 -2.65 4.93 33.80
CA ALA A 451 -1.59 4.70 34.77
C ALA A 451 -0.94 6.01 35.22
N LEU A 452 -0.70 6.94 34.31
CA LEU A 452 -0.13 8.25 34.62
C LEU A 452 -1.09 9.14 35.41
N GLU A 453 -2.38 9.16 35.05
CA GLU A 453 -3.40 9.91 35.83
C GLU A 453 -3.52 9.36 37.26
N LYS A 454 -3.43 8.04 37.42
CA LYS A 454 -3.43 7.40 38.74
C LYS A 454 -2.20 7.77 39.56
N SER A 455 -1.01 7.79 38.96
CA SER A 455 0.22 8.20 39.67
C SER A 455 0.19 9.68 40.08
N LEU A 456 -0.59 10.50 39.38
CA LEU A 456 -0.89 11.90 39.75
C LEU A 456 -2.02 12.05 40.79
N GLY A 457 -2.57 10.95 41.31
CA GLY A 457 -3.67 10.96 42.29
C GLY A 457 -5.04 11.31 41.70
N ARG A 458 -5.20 11.21 40.37
CA ARG A 458 -6.43 11.57 39.65
C ARG A 458 -7.22 10.33 39.25
N ASP A 459 -7.65 9.56 40.23
CA ASP A 459 -8.37 8.28 40.01
C ASP A 459 -9.60 8.44 39.11
N ALA A 460 -10.34 9.55 39.24
CA ALA A 460 -11.49 9.86 38.38
C ALA A 460 -11.08 10.05 36.91
N ALA A 461 -9.95 10.69 36.64
CA ALA A 461 -9.43 10.88 35.28
C ALA A 461 -8.88 9.58 34.69
N ALA A 462 -8.21 8.75 35.51
CA ALA A 462 -7.76 7.43 35.11
C ALA A 462 -8.95 6.55 34.69
N GLN A 463 -10.00 6.51 35.51
CA GLN A 463 -11.23 5.77 35.20
C GLN A 463 -11.94 6.32 33.96
N ALA A 464 -11.96 7.65 33.79
CA ALA A 464 -12.52 8.28 32.60
C ALA A 464 -11.77 7.85 31.33
N ALA A 465 -10.42 7.89 31.34
CA ALA A 465 -9.58 7.45 30.22
C ALA A 465 -9.83 5.99 29.84
N LEU A 466 -9.94 5.09 30.82
CA LEU A 466 -10.28 3.69 30.59
C LEU A 466 -11.69 3.51 30.02
N SER A 467 -12.66 4.26 30.55
CA SER A 467 -14.04 4.19 30.08
C SER A 467 -14.20 4.70 28.64
N GLU A 468 -13.43 5.72 28.26
CA GLU A 468 -13.40 6.26 26.90
C GLU A 468 -12.69 5.29 25.95
N GLY A 469 -11.51 4.80 26.35
CA GLY A 469 -10.77 3.81 25.58
C GLY A 469 -11.55 2.51 25.37
N ALA A 470 -12.37 2.08 26.33
CA ALA A 470 -13.20 0.89 26.22
C ALA A 470 -14.27 0.99 25.12
N ARG A 471 -14.67 2.22 24.73
CA ARG A 471 -15.60 2.44 23.59
C ARG A 471 -14.97 2.07 22.26
N TRP A 472 -13.66 2.23 22.13
CA TRP A 472 -12.89 1.99 20.90
C TRP A 472 -12.16 0.65 20.92
N CYS A 473 -11.79 0.21 22.12
CA CYS A 473 -11.04 -1.00 22.40
C CYS A 473 -11.80 -1.81 23.46
N PRO A 474 -12.80 -2.63 23.09
CA PRO A 474 -13.64 -3.35 24.04
C PRO A 474 -12.87 -4.22 25.06
N ARG A 475 -11.63 -4.62 24.73
CA ARG A 475 -10.74 -5.34 25.65
C ARG A 475 -10.31 -4.53 26.87
N LEU A 476 -10.24 -3.20 26.76
CA LEU A 476 -9.82 -2.34 27.86
C LEU A 476 -10.78 -2.44 29.06
N GLY A 477 -12.06 -2.73 28.82
CA GLY A 477 -13.05 -2.99 29.88
C GLY A 477 -13.05 -4.42 30.43
N ARG A 478 -12.23 -5.33 29.88
CA ARG A 478 -12.20 -6.76 30.25
C ARG A 478 -10.90 -7.19 30.94
N GLU A 479 -9.81 -6.45 30.76
CA GLU A 479 -8.54 -6.74 31.43
C GLU A 479 -8.43 -5.96 32.75
N PRO A 480 -8.04 -6.63 33.86
CA PRO A 480 -7.78 -5.91 35.10
C PRO A 480 -6.64 -4.92 34.88
N VAL A 481 -6.85 -3.68 35.33
CA VAL A 481 -5.80 -2.67 35.43
C VAL A 481 -4.86 -3.12 36.55
N GLY A 482 -3.88 -3.94 36.19
CA GLY A 482 -2.90 -4.46 37.15
C GLY A 482 -2.07 -3.34 37.78
N PRO A 483 -1.60 -3.52 39.03
CA PRO A 483 -0.73 -2.58 39.72
C PRO A 483 0.61 -2.36 39.02
#